data_AF-A0A8J6NE50-F1
#
_entry.id   AF-A0A8J6NE50-F1
#
_cell.length_a   1.000
_cell.length_b   1.000
_cell.length_c   1.000
_cell.angle_alpha   90.00
_cell.angle_beta   90.00
_cell.angle_gamma   90.00
#
_symmetry.space_group_name_H-M   'P 1'
#
loop_
_entity.id
_entity.type
_entity.pdbx_description
1 polymer ?
#
loop_
_entity_poly.entity_id
_entity_poly.type
_entity_poly.pdbx_seq_one_letter_code
_entity_poly.pdbx_strand_id
1 'polypeptide(L)' 'MKTADDIWEDIGSLSEDEMFHVMTKLFDMYDTDLKRDPSNNEALNFFKNLDNVISQTSQCNSNRR' A
#
# COMPACT_ATOMS: atom_id res chain seq x y z
N MET A 1 7.15 17.41 -9.89
CA MET A 1 6.54 16.08 -9.69
C MET A 1 7.66 15.18 -9.22
N LYS A 2 7.50 14.47 -8.10
CA LYS A 2 8.53 13.51 -7.64
C LYS A 2 8.62 12.34 -8.62
N THR A 3 9.80 11.81 -8.84
CA THR A 3 10.03 10.56 -9.58
C THR A 3 9.74 9.36 -8.69
N ALA A 4 9.70 8.16 -9.26
CA ALA A 4 9.55 6.93 -8.46
C ALA A 4 10.74 6.74 -7.50
N ASP A 5 11.94 7.12 -7.93
CA ASP A 5 13.15 7.04 -7.12
C ASP A 5 13.09 8.01 -5.94
N ASP A 6 12.65 9.25 -6.16
CA ASP A 6 12.46 10.23 -5.07
C ASP A 6 11.46 9.74 -4.02
N ILE A 7 10.36 9.11 -4.45
CA ILE A 7 9.35 8.55 -3.54
C ILE A 7 9.94 7.38 -2.75
N TRP A 8 10.78 6.56 -3.37
CA TRP A 8 11.45 5.46 -2.70
C TRP A 8 12.45 5.96 -1.64
N GLU A 9 13.20 7.01 -1.94
CA GLU A 9 14.10 7.66 -0.98
C GLU A 9 13.33 8.26 0.22
N ASP A 10 12.18 8.88 -0.03
CA ASP A 10 11.31 9.39 1.04
C ASP A 10 10.83 8.25 1.95
N ILE A 11 10.36 7.14 1.38
CA ILE A 11 9.89 5.96 2.13
C ILE A 11 11.01 5.40 3.01
N GLY A 12 12.23 5.31 2.47
CA GLY A 12 13.40 4.82 3.20
C GLY A 12 13.84 5.72 4.36
N SER A 13 13.38 6.97 4.39
CA SER A 13 13.68 7.95 5.44
C SER A 13 12.66 7.94 6.58
N LEU A 14 11.55 7.21 6.45
CA LEU A 14 10.50 7.11 7.47
C LEU A 14 10.90 6.16 8.59
N SER A 15 10.54 6.51 9.82
CA SER A 15 10.51 5.55 10.93
C SER A 15 9.42 4.48 10.73
N GLU A 16 9.47 3.39 11.50
CA GLU A 16 8.44 2.33 11.44
C GLU A 16 7.03 2.86 11.75
N ASP A 17 6.90 3.75 12.73
CA ASP A 17 5.62 4.38 13.10
C ASP A 17 5.10 5.29 11.98
N GLU A 18 5.98 6.08 11.37
CA GLU A 18 5.62 6.93 10.23
C GLU A 18 5.24 6.10 9.01
N MET A 19 5.95 4.99 8.77
CA MET A 19 5.64 4.06 7.69
C MET A 19 4.27 3.41 7.90
N PHE A 20 3.95 2.99 9.12
CA PHE A 20 2.62 2.48 9.45
C PHE A 20 1.54 3.54 9.20
N HIS A 21 1.76 4.78 9.64
CA HIS A 21 0.83 5.88 9.44
C HIS A 21 0.61 6.24 7.96
N VAL A 22 1.67 6.24 7.16
CA VAL A 22 1.59 6.44 5.70
C VAL A 22 0.75 5.33 5.07
N MET A 23 0.96 4.07 5.45
CA MET A 23 0.17 2.94 4.95
C MET A 23 -1.31 3.06 5.33
N THR A 24 -1.62 3.45 6.57
CA THR A 24 -3.01 3.69 7.00
C THR A 24 -3.67 4.80 6.17
N LYS A 25 -2.99 5.93 5.96
CA LYS A 25 -3.54 7.03 5.16
C LYS A 25 -3.76 6.65 3.70
N LEU A 26 -2.82 5.91 3.12
CA LEU A 26 -2.94 5.45 1.74
C LEU A 26 -4.14 4.50 1.59
N PHE A 27 -4.32 3.58 2.54
CA PHE A 27 -5.46 2.68 2.59
C PHE A 27 -6.79 3.47 2.68
N ASP A 28 -6.92 4.39 3.64
CA ASP A 28 -8.13 5.20 3.85
C ASP A 28 -8.49 6.04 2.62
N MET A 29 -7.49 6.54 1.90
CA MET A 29 -7.70 7.32 0.67
C MET A 29 -8.44 6.49 -0.39
N TYR A 30 -7.93 5.30 -0.72
CA TYR A 30 -8.55 4.43 -1.71
C TYR A 30 -9.87 3.81 -1.22
N ASP A 31 -10.00 3.53 0.08
CA ASP A 31 -11.27 3.06 0.66
C ASP A 31 -12.36 4.13 0.55
N THR A 32 -12.01 5.39 0.80
CA THR A 32 -12.92 6.53 0.60
C THR A 32 -13.34 6.65 -0.86
N ASP A 33 -12.42 6.46 -1.81
CA ASP A 33 -12.72 6.50 -3.23
C ASP A 33 -13.67 5.36 -3.65
N LEU A 34 -13.52 4.14 -3.12
CA LEU A 34 -14.47 3.04 -3.37
C LEU A 34 -15.83 3.27 -2.73
N LYS A 35 -15.88 3.84 -1.53
CA LYS A 35 -17.15 4.18 -0.87
C LYS A 35 -17.93 5.22 -1.69
N ARG A 36 -17.23 6.14 -2.35
CA ARG A 36 -17.83 7.15 -3.24
C ARG A 36 -18.22 6.56 -4.60
N ASP A 37 -17.36 5.75 -5.20
CA ASP A 37 -17.59 5.07 -6.47
C ASP A 37 -17.11 3.60 -6.37
N PRO A 38 -18.02 2.65 -6.14
CA PRO A 38 -17.68 1.23 -6.05
C PRO A 38 -17.09 0.65 -7.35
N SER A 39 -17.23 1.33 -8.48
CA SER A 39 -16.68 0.91 -9.78
C SER A 39 -15.35 1.61 -10.10
N ASN A 40 -14.76 2.33 -9.14
CA ASN A 40 -13.47 2.98 -9.33
C ASN A 40 -12.36 1.93 -9.52
N ASN A 41 -11.97 1.74 -10.78
CA ASN A 41 -10.96 0.77 -11.18
C ASN A 41 -9.58 1.03 -10.56
N GLU A 42 -9.22 2.29 -10.29
CA GLU A 42 -7.93 2.62 -9.68
C GLU A 42 -7.87 2.09 -8.25
N ALA A 43 -8.89 2.38 -7.45
CA ALA A 43 -8.97 1.91 -6.07
C ALA A 43 -9.12 0.38 -5.99
N LEU A 44 -9.91 -0.24 -6.88
CA LEU A 44 -10.00 -1.70 -6.98
C LEU A 44 -8.63 -2.34 -7.29
N ASN A 45 -7.88 -1.76 -8.24
CA ASN A 45 -6.54 -2.24 -8.58
C ASN A 45 -5.55 -2.07 -7.42
N PHE A 46 -5.64 -0.96 -6.66
CA PHE A 46 -4.85 -0.77 -5.45
C PHE A 46 -5.07 -1.90 -4.45
N PHE A 47 -6.32 -2.19 -4.07
CA PHE A 47 -6.60 -3.24 -3.08
C PHE A 47 -6.23 -4.64 -3.57
N LYS A 48 -6.42 -4.92 -4.87
CA LYS A 48 -5.96 -6.18 -5.47
C LYS A 48 -4.44 -6.32 -5.39
N ASN A 49 -3.69 -5.27 -5.70
CA ASN A 49 -2.23 -5.31 -5.63
C ASN A 49 -1.75 -5.43 -4.18
N LEU A 50 -2.38 -4.74 -3.24
CA LEU A 50 -2.08 -4.82 -1.82
C LEU A 50 -2.29 -6.25 -1.28
N ASP A 51 -3.42 -6.89 -1.58
CA ASP A 51 -3.71 -8.28 -1.18
C ASP A 51 -2.67 -9.27 -1.73
N ASN A 52 -2.27 -9.10 -3.00
CA ASN A 52 -1.22 -9.90 -3.62
C ASN A 52 0.12 -9.74 -2.89
N VAL A 53 0.53 -8.51 -2.56
CA VAL A 53 1.80 -8.25 -1.86
C VAL A 53 1.80 -8.78 -0.43
N ILE A 54 0.68 -8.65 0.29
CA ILE A 54 0.50 -9.23 1.64
C ILE A 54 0.63 -10.76 1.56
N SER A 55 -0.03 -11.38 0.60
CA SER A 55 0.00 -12.82 0.39
C SER A 55 1.42 -13.32 0.11
N GLN A 56 2.14 -12.66 -0.81
CA GLN A 56 3.53 -13.00 -1.15
C GLN A 56 4.46 -12.88 0.06
N THR A 57 4.36 -11.78 0.79
CA THR A 57 5.22 -11.50 1.95
C THR A 57 4.95 -12.47 3.10
N SER A 58 3.68 -12.81 3.34
CA SER A 58 3.26 -13.73 4.39
C SER A 58 3.64 -15.18 4.07
N GLN A 59 3.50 -15.60 2.80
CA GLN A 59 3.88 -16.95 2.34
C GLN A 59 5.39 -17.18 2.38
N CYS A 60 6.20 -16.17 2.04
CA CYS A 60 7.65 -16.23 2.22
C CYS A 60 8.04 -16.46 3.69
N ASN A 61 7.25 -15.94 4.64
CA ASN A 61 7.48 -16.15 6.07
C ASN A 61 7.02 -17.55 6.54
N SER A 62 6.00 -18.15 5.93
CA SER A 62 5.53 -19.50 6.25
C SER A 62 6.48 -20.62 5.78
N ASN A 63 7.20 -20.42 4.67
CA ASN A 63 8.19 -21.39 4.16
C ASN A 63 9.53 -21.40 4.92
N ARG A 64 9.65 -20.62 6.00
CA ARG A 64 10.86 -20.48 6.82
C ARG A 64 10.70 -21.07 8.24
N ARG A 65 9.55 -21.67 8.55
CA ARG A 65 9.26 -22.32 9.86
C ARG A 65 9.32 -23.83 9.79
#